data_AF-A0A8H3DA55-F1
#
_entry.id   AF-A0A8H3DA55-F1
#
_cell.length_a   1.000
_cell.length_b   1.000
_cell.length_c   1.000
_cell.angle_alpha   90.00
_cell.angle_beta   90.00
_cell.angle_gamma   90.00
#
_symmetry.space_group_name_H-M   'P 1'
#
loop_
_entity.id
_entity.type
_entity.pdbx_description
1 polymer ?
#
loop_
_entity_poly.entity_id
_entity_poly.type
_entity_poly.pdbx_seq_one_letter_code
_entity_poly.pdbx_strand_id
1 'polypeptide(L)'
;NFSSKIDFNRSKTSDNVSLFETTIRYLGGLISAYELGGKKDQALIDRAREVGNKLSNGWQGTNDFPYNNLDFTTDVPVIEESGIAVAGTLILEWAKLAEYTGNKTYLELAEKSMRRVGTNDSPLPGLPAQGINPSTGQPVGDYITWGGGSDSYFEYLIKYGRLTNNASPEWTSRWLTAVDSSISYLAHVAVNTSVPDLLYLGDYTGGKVRHISSHLACFHGGNWIMGGRLTGNDTIVQYGLRLVDACWNSYEKTTTGIGPEVFAYIGPDGNWTGSTPSASDIEFYRKNGFYVYGGSNYAYYILRPEVLESNFYAWRATGDIKYFSRAVAGLESIKKYCRPGVGVDGIKDVRLANSGYQNHTESFFFAELAKYIYLTFDDPEKFSLDKYVFNTEAHPFEAPSPVESFRPPQRAETGGYLPSKAWTGKIPQISSVVGISQKLSDVIEQAFSL
;
A
#
# COMPACT_ATOMS: atom_id res chain seq x y z
N ASN A 1 5.93 -22.68 -20.21
CA ASN A 1 6.49 -21.46 -19.63
C ASN A 1 6.15 -20.29 -20.57
N PHE A 2 5.11 -19.50 -20.24
CA PHE A 2 4.72 -18.31 -21.03
C PHE A 2 5.66 -17.14 -20.74
N SER A 3 5.99 -16.92 -19.47
CA SER A 3 6.86 -15.83 -18.99
C SER A 3 8.23 -15.84 -19.67
N SER A 4 8.81 -17.02 -19.91
CA SER A 4 10.10 -17.14 -20.62
C SER A 4 10.06 -16.74 -22.10
N LYS A 5 8.87 -16.54 -22.69
CA LYS A 5 8.68 -16.18 -24.10
C LYS A 5 8.35 -14.69 -24.30
N ILE A 6 8.16 -13.94 -23.22
CA ILE A 6 7.92 -12.51 -23.31
C ILE A 6 9.23 -11.83 -23.73
N ASP A 7 9.13 -10.93 -24.69
CA ASP A 7 10.21 -10.06 -25.15
C ASP A 7 9.98 -8.66 -24.57
N PHE A 8 10.62 -8.37 -23.44
CA PHE A 8 10.48 -7.08 -22.75
C PHE A 8 11.26 -5.95 -23.44
N ASN A 9 12.07 -6.25 -24.46
CA ASN A 9 12.79 -5.22 -25.21
C ASN A 9 11.92 -4.54 -26.26
N ARG A 10 10.71 -5.07 -26.54
CA ARG A 10 9.83 -4.57 -27.59
C ARG A 10 8.39 -4.40 -27.10
N SER A 11 7.97 -3.16 -26.93
CA SER A 11 6.53 -2.84 -26.82
C SER A 11 5.79 -3.21 -28.11
N LYS A 12 4.56 -3.70 -27.96
CA LYS A 12 3.66 -4.03 -29.08
C LYS A 12 2.67 -2.90 -29.36
N THR A 13 2.65 -1.87 -28.53
CA THR A 13 1.83 -0.67 -28.71
C THR A 13 2.75 0.56 -28.74
N SER A 14 2.18 1.72 -29.06
CA SER A 14 2.86 3.02 -28.99
C SER A 14 2.80 3.63 -27.59
N ASP A 15 2.26 2.91 -26.61
CA ASP A 15 2.08 3.43 -25.27
C ASP A 15 3.42 3.51 -24.54
N ASN A 16 3.57 4.55 -23.73
CA ASN A 16 4.69 4.65 -22.81
C ASN A 16 4.55 3.60 -21.70
N VAL A 17 5.70 3.18 -21.19
CA VAL A 17 5.81 2.23 -20.09
C VAL A 17 6.11 3.00 -18.81
N SER A 18 5.26 2.84 -17.80
CA SER A 18 5.53 3.38 -16.47
C SER A 18 6.58 2.54 -15.75
N LEU A 19 7.62 3.20 -15.26
CA LEU A 19 8.69 2.61 -14.48
C LEU A 19 8.16 2.04 -13.16
N PHE A 20 7.31 2.81 -12.46
CA PHE A 20 6.68 2.39 -11.22
C PHE A 20 5.82 1.14 -11.44
N GLU A 21 4.81 1.22 -12.32
CA GLU A 21 3.88 0.10 -12.55
C GLU A 21 4.59 -1.15 -13.06
N THR A 22 5.61 -0.97 -13.92
CA THR A 22 6.36 -2.11 -14.45
C THR A 22 7.24 -2.77 -13.38
N THR A 23 7.81 -1.96 -12.49
CA THR A 23 8.62 -2.47 -11.37
C THR A 23 7.76 -3.29 -10.42
N ILE A 24 6.67 -2.73 -9.89
CA ILE A 24 5.91 -3.38 -8.81
C ILE A 24 5.19 -4.64 -9.32
N ARG A 25 4.72 -4.65 -10.58
CA ARG A 25 3.96 -5.78 -11.17
C ARG A 25 4.88 -6.82 -11.81
N TYR A 26 5.67 -6.43 -12.82
CA TYR A 26 6.44 -7.39 -13.60
C TYR A 26 7.73 -7.77 -12.89
N LEU A 27 8.53 -6.80 -12.47
CA LEU A 27 9.79 -7.11 -11.79
C LEU A 27 9.51 -7.80 -10.44
N GLY A 28 8.56 -7.27 -9.67
CA GLY A 28 8.05 -7.88 -8.44
C GLY A 28 7.56 -9.31 -8.64
N GLY A 29 6.66 -9.52 -9.61
CA GLY A 29 6.09 -10.83 -9.89
C GLY A 29 7.10 -11.87 -10.39
N LEU A 30 8.03 -11.48 -11.28
CA LEU A 30 9.06 -12.37 -11.82
C LEU A 30 10.03 -12.83 -10.72
N ILE A 31 10.52 -11.91 -9.89
CA ILE A 31 11.46 -12.23 -8.81
C ILE A 31 10.77 -13.05 -7.72
N SER A 32 9.55 -12.68 -7.33
CA SER A 32 8.80 -13.44 -6.32
C SER A 32 8.50 -14.87 -6.80
N ALA A 33 8.11 -15.04 -8.05
CA ALA A 33 7.92 -16.37 -8.64
C ALA A 33 9.23 -17.19 -8.67
N TYR A 34 10.37 -16.54 -8.94
CA TYR A 34 11.68 -17.20 -8.88
C TYR A 34 12.02 -17.68 -7.47
N GLU A 35 11.85 -16.83 -6.45
CA GLU A 35 12.12 -17.19 -5.06
C GLU A 35 11.19 -18.31 -4.59
N LEU A 36 9.88 -18.16 -4.76
CA LEU A 36 8.89 -19.18 -4.38
C LEU A 36 9.03 -20.48 -5.18
N GLY A 37 9.56 -20.41 -6.40
CA GLY A 37 9.93 -21.56 -7.23
C GLY A 37 11.21 -22.28 -6.76
N GLY A 38 11.77 -21.90 -5.60
CA GLY A 38 12.99 -22.47 -5.04
C GLY A 38 14.25 -22.02 -5.77
N LYS A 39 14.22 -20.86 -6.44
CA LYS A 39 15.36 -20.23 -7.13
C LYS A 39 15.95 -21.09 -8.24
N LYS A 40 15.09 -21.77 -9.01
CA LYS A 40 15.49 -22.73 -10.06
C LYS A 40 15.26 -22.22 -11.49
N ASP A 41 14.23 -21.41 -11.72
CA ASP A 41 13.88 -20.95 -13.07
C ASP A 41 14.62 -19.65 -13.43
N GLN A 42 15.88 -19.80 -13.84
CA GLN A 42 16.74 -18.68 -14.21
C GLN A 42 16.15 -17.80 -15.32
N ALA A 43 15.27 -18.34 -16.17
CA ALA A 43 14.64 -17.57 -17.23
C ALA A 43 13.81 -16.39 -16.67
N LEU A 44 13.23 -16.53 -15.46
CA LEU A 44 12.52 -15.44 -14.80
C LEU A 44 13.46 -14.28 -14.44
N ILE A 45 14.67 -14.58 -13.95
CA ILE A 45 15.68 -13.57 -13.65
C ILE A 45 16.27 -12.97 -14.93
N ASP A 46 16.41 -13.76 -16.00
CA ASP A 46 16.84 -13.23 -17.29
C ASP A 46 15.83 -12.21 -17.85
N ARG A 47 14.52 -12.50 -17.74
CA ARG A 47 13.45 -11.54 -18.10
C ARG A 47 13.44 -10.32 -17.18
N ALA A 48 13.60 -10.52 -15.86
CA ALA A 48 13.67 -9.44 -14.88
C ALA A 48 14.83 -8.48 -15.18
N ARG A 49 15.99 -9.02 -15.59
CA ARG A 49 17.15 -8.24 -16.03
C ARG A 49 16.86 -7.43 -17.29
N GLU A 50 16.16 -7.99 -18.28
CA GLU A 50 15.73 -7.25 -19.47
C GLU A 50 14.85 -6.06 -19.10
N VAL A 51 13.86 -6.26 -18.22
CA VAL A 51 13.01 -5.20 -17.69
C VAL A 51 13.84 -4.14 -16.96
N GLY A 52 14.68 -4.53 -16.00
CA GLY A 52 15.51 -3.61 -15.23
C GLY A 52 16.48 -2.80 -16.10
N ASN A 53 17.01 -3.38 -17.19
CA ASN A 53 17.85 -2.66 -18.14
C ASN A 53 17.08 -1.57 -18.87
N LYS A 54 15.89 -1.87 -19.38
CA LYS A 54 15.03 -0.88 -20.07
C LYS A 54 14.61 0.24 -19.11
N LEU A 55 14.20 -0.13 -17.89
CA LEU A 55 13.74 0.83 -16.89
C LEU A 55 14.86 1.73 -16.33
N SER A 56 16.11 1.26 -16.32
CA SER A 56 17.25 2.09 -15.91
C SER A 56 17.40 3.37 -16.74
N ASN A 57 16.88 3.39 -17.96
CA ASN A 57 16.88 4.59 -18.83
C ASN A 57 15.99 5.73 -18.31
N GLY A 58 15.18 5.50 -17.27
CA GLY A 58 14.38 6.52 -16.61
C GLY A 58 15.24 7.57 -15.90
N TRP A 59 16.47 7.22 -15.52
CA TRP A 59 17.46 8.17 -14.99
C TRP A 59 18.25 8.80 -16.13
N GLN A 60 17.93 10.05 -16.47
CA GLN A 60 18.68 10.82 -17.46
C GLN A 60 19.86 11.54 -16.83
N GLY A 61 21.03 11.44 -17.47
CA GLY A 61 22.25 12.14 -17.06
C GLY A 61 22.64 11.80 -15.61
N THR A 62 22.70 12.82 -14.76
CA THR A 62 23.09 12.68 -13.34
C THR A 62 21.92 12.82 -12.38
N ASN A 63 20.68 12.78 -12.87
CA ASN A 63 19.48 12.98 -12.06
C ASN A 63 19.45 11.99 -10.87
N ASP A 64 18.96 12.46 -9.73
CA ASP A 64 18.74 11.61 -8.55
C ASP A 64 17.44 10.81 -8.68
N PHE A 65 16.44 11.40 -9.33
CA PHE A 65 15.12 10.81 -9.54
C PHE A 65 14.94 10.35 -10.99
N PRO A 66 14.21 9.25 -11.21
CA PRO A 66 13.80 8.86 -12.55
C PRO A 66 12.59 9.67 -13.01
N TYR A 67 12.46 9.82 -14.33
CA TYR A 67 11.18 10.05 -14.97
C TYR A 67 10.36 8.76 -14.97
N ASN A 68 9.04 8.87 -14.81
CA ASN A 68 8.18 7.68 -14.69
C ASN A 68 7.91 7.00 -16.04
N ASN A 69 7.56 7.77 -17.07
CA ASN A 69 7.12 7.20 -18.35
C ASN A 69 8.28 7.07 -19.34
N LEU A 70 8.42 5.90 -19.97
CA LEU A 70 9.46 5.61 -20.95
C LEU A 70 8.88 5.12 -22.27
N ASP A 71 9.45 5.58 -23.38
CA ASP A 71 9.22 4.96 -24.68
C ASP A 71 10.21 3.79 -24.86
N PHE A 72 9.70 2.57 -24.78
CA PHE A 72 10.51 1.35 -24.94
C PHE A 72 10.98 1.11 -26.38
N THR A 73 10.55 1.89 -27.37
CA THR A 73 11.06 1.81 -28.75
C THR A 73 12.32 2.64 -28.94
N THR A 74 12.43 3.77 -28.24
CA THR A 74 13.57 4.69 -28.32
C THR A 74 14.48 4.65 -27.09
N ASP A 75 14.04 4.01 -26.00
CA ASP A 75 14.71 3.99 -24.69
C ASP A 75 14.89 5.39 -24.08
N VAL A 76 13.99 6.31 -24.43
CA VAL A 76 13.99 7.69 -23.93
C VAL A 76 12.81 7.89 -22.98
N PRO A 77 13.02 8.48 -21.79
CA PRO A 77 11.92 8.86 -20.93
C PRO A 77 11.23 10.13 -21.40
N VAL A 78 9.95 10.24 -21.05
CA VAL A 78 9.19 11.49 -21.14
C VAL A 78 9.67 12.43 -20.04
N ILE A 79 10.05 13.65 -20.41
CA ILE A 79 10.51 14.67 -19.45
C ILE A 79 9.29 15.33 -18.81
N GLU A 80 9.02 14.96 -17.56
CA GLU A 80 7.85 15.39 -16.79
C GLU A 80 8.12 15.41 -15.28
N GLU A 81 7.20 15.99 -14.51
CA GLU A 81 7.20 15.85 -13.05
C GLU A 81 6.90 14.41 -12.64
N SER A 82 7.44 14.00 -11.51
CA SER A 82 7.26 12.65 -10.96
C SER A 82 6.70 12.74 -9.53
N GLY A 83 6.38 11.59 -8.95
CA GLY A 83 5.86 11.47 -7.59
C GLY A 83 6.85 10.77 -6.66
N ILE A 84 6.76 11.03 -5.37
CA ILE A 84 7.59 10.34 -4.38
C ILE A 84 7.31 8.83 -4.36
N ALA A 85 6.09 8.37 -4.67
CA ALA A 85 5.82 6.94 -4.84
C ALA A 85 6.65 6.34 -5.98
N VAL A 86 6.76 7.01 -7.12
CA VAL A 86 7.60 6.54 -8.25
C VAL A 86 9.07 6.46 -7.83
N ALA A 87 9.61 7.51 -7.20
CA ALA A 87 11.01 7.54 -6.77
C ALA A 87 11.32 6.61 -5.59
N GLY A 88 10.33 6.36 -4.73
CA GLY A 88 10.49 5.67 -3.46
C GLY A 88 10.16 4.17 -3.48
N THR A 89 9.49 3.68 -4.52
CA THR A 89 8.88 2.34 -4.54
C THR A 89 9.55 1.40 -5.53
N LEU A 90 10.88 1.45 -5.56
CA LEU A 90 11.69 0.64 -6.47
C LEU A 90 12.66 -0.26 -5.69
N ILE A 91 13.02 0.14 -4.47
CA ILE A 91 14.17 -0.40 -3.77
C ILE A 91 14.05 -1.88 -3.44
N LEU A 92 12.84 -2.42 -3.17
CA LEU A 92 12.69 -3.84 -2.83
C LEU A 92 13.02 -4.73 -4.03
N GLU A 93 12.40 -4.46 -5.18
CA GLU A 93 12.55 -5.21 -6.42
C GLU A 93 13.96 -5.04 -6.99
N TRP A 94 14.47 -3.81 -6.98
CA TRP A 94 15.77 -3.49 -7.57
C TRP A 94 16.94 -4.01 -6.72
N ALA A 95 16.79 -4.05 -5.38
CA ALA A 95 17.76 -4.71 -4.51
C ALA A 95 17.81 -6.23 -4.79
N LYS A 96 16.65 -6.88 -4.92
CA LYS A 96 16.59 -8.31 -5.29
C LYS A 96 17.11 -8.57 -6.69
N LEU A 97 16.84 -7.69 -7.64
CA LEU A 97 17.40 -7.79 -8.98
C LEU A 97 18.93 -7.69 -8.94
N ALA A 98 19.49 -6.75 -8.18
CA ALA A 98 20.93 -6.63 -7.99
C ALA A 98 21.53 -7.89 -7.33
N GLU A 99 20.87 -8.45 -6.32
CA GLU A 99 21.26 -9.71 -5.67
C GLU A 99 21.36 -10.86 -6.68
N TYR A 100 20.32 -11.06 -7.50
CA TYR A 100 20.23 -12.23 -8.39
C TYR A 100 20.95 -12.07 -9.73
N THR A 101 21.32 -10.85 -10.12
CA THR A 101 22.08 -10.60 -11.35
C THR A 101 23.56 -10.29 -11.10
N GLY A 102 23.91 -9.90 -9.87
CA GLY A 102 25.24 -9.38 -9.52
C GLY A 102 25.50 -7.94 -10.00
N ASN A 103 24.54 -7.30 -10.68
CA ASN A 103 24.69 -5.92 -11.15
C ASN A 103 24.21 -4.92 -10.10
N LYS A 104 25.17 -4.23 -9.46
CA LYS A 104 24.89 -3.28 -8.37
C LYS A 104 24.21 -1.99 -8.82
N THR A 105 24.28 -1.64 -10.11
CA THR A 105 23.69 -0.41 -10.63
C THR A 105 22.20 -0.32 -10.32
N TYR A 106 21.46 -1.44 -10.32
CA TYR A 106 20.04 -1.41 -9.97
C TYR A 106 19.81 -0.91 -8.54
N LEU A 107 20.53 -1.49 -7.57
CA LEU A 107 20.44 -1.07 -6.18
C LEU A 107 20.88 0.38 -6.01
N GLU A 108 21.99 0.78 -6.64
CA GLU A 108 22.52 2.14 -6.55
C GLU A 108 21.51 3.20 -7.04
N LEU A 109 20.83 2.95 -8.16
CA LEU A 109 19.82 3.86 -8.71
C LEU A 109 18.60 4.00 -7.78
N ALA A 110 18.02 2.86 -7.36
CA ALA A 110 16.84 2.86 -6.50
C ALA A 110 17.13 3.45 -5.12
N GLU A 111 18.28 3.12 -4.53
CA GLU A 111 18.67 3.62 -3.20
C GLU A 111 18.94 5.12 -3.24
N LYS A 112 19.64 5.60 -4.27
CA LYS A 112 19.88 7.04 -4.49
C LYS A 112 18.56 7.81 -4.58
N SER A 113 17.59 7.27 -5.33
CA SER A 113 16.29 7.91 -5.52
C SER A 113 15.49 8.01 -4.22
N MET A 114 15.29 6.89 -3.52
CA MET A 114 14.55 6.86 -2.25
C MET A 114 15.24 7.68 -1.14
N ARG A 115 16.58 7.63 -1.10
CA ARG A 115 17.39 8.47 -0.20
C ARG A 115 17.10 9.94 -0.44
N ARG A 116 17.10 10.36 -1.71
CA ARG A 116 16.92 11.76 -2.10
C ARG A 116 15.53 12.28 -1.76
N VAL A 117 14.47 11.46 -1.86
CA VAL A 117 13.12 11.83 -1.39
C VAL A 117 13.17 12.27 0.08
N GLY A 118 13.83 11.48 0.93
CA GLY A 118 13.86 11.75 2.36
C GLY A 118 14.92 12.73 2.85
N THR A 119 15.80 13.22 1.97
CA THR A 119 16.74 14.33 2.28
C THR A 119 16.31 15.66 1.68
N ASN A 120 15.22 15.68 0.91
CA ASN A 120 14.60 16.91 0.46
C ASN A 120 13.85 17.61 1.60
N ASP A 121 13.76 18.94 1.49
CA ASP A 121 12.90 19.73 2.34
C ASP A 121 11.45 19.21 2.27
N SER A 122 10.83 19.11 3.43
CA SER A 122 9.50 18.50 3.58
C SER A 122 8.55 19.51 4.24
N PRO A 123 7.29 19.64 3.76
CA PRO A 123 6.34 20.59 4.36
C PRO A 123 6.05 20.29 5.84
N LEU A 124 6.15 19.03 6.25
CA LEU A 124 6.13 18.59 7.65
C LEU A 124 7.29 17.61 7.91
N PRO A 125 7.80 17.48 9.15
CA PRO A 125 8.93 16.61 9.44
C PRO A 125 8.69 15.16 8.99
N GLY A 126 9.55 14.61 8.13
CA GLY A 126 9.43 13.24 7.62
C GLY A 126 8.28 13.01 6.62
N LEU A 127 7.53 14.06 6.25
CA LEU A 127 6.41 13.99 5.31
C LEU A 127 6.71 14.90 4.11
N PRO A 128 7.38 14.38 3.06
CA PRO A 128 7.71 15.14 1.86
C PRO A 128 6.45 15.49 1.06
N ALA A 129 6.55 16.54 0.24
CA ALA A 129 5.51 16.85 -0.74
C ALA A 129 5.40 15.70 -1.77
N GLN A 130 4.20 15.47 -2.28
CA GLN A 130 3.92 14.39 -3.22
C GLN A 130 4.72 14.52 -4.52
N GLY A 131 4.85 15.74 -5.05
CA GLY A 131 5.49 16.01 -6.33
C GLY A 131 6.99 16.22 -6.21
N ILE A 132 7.72 15.78 -7.24
CA ILE A 132 9.15 16.03 -7.41
C ILE A 132 9.44 16.38 -8.88
N ASN A 133 10.44 17.22 -9.10
CA ASN A 133 10.94 17.52 -10.44
C ASN A 133 12.26 16.77 -10.67
N PRO A 134 12.30 15.72 -11.52
CA PRO A 134 13.53 14.95 -11.75
C PRO A 134 14.68 15.75 -12.38
N SER A 135 14.40 16.79 -13.18
CA SER A 135 15.44 17.65 -13.77
C SER A 135 16.20 18.47 -12.72
N THR A 136 15.52 18.91 -11.66
CA THR A 136 16.10 19.81 -10.65
C THR A 136 16.38 19.11 -9.32
N GLY A 137 15.80 17.93 -9.09
CA GLY A 137 15.84 17.22 -7.82
C GLY A 137 15.03 17.89 -6.71
N GLN A 138 14.19 18.89 -7.03
CA GLN A 138 13.44 19.66 -6.03
C GLN A 138 12.01 19.14 -5.84
N PRO A 139 11.45 19.24 -4.62
CA PRO A 139 10.03 19.03 -4.39
C PRO A 139 9.14 20.00 -5.18
N VAL A 140 7.92 19.56 -5.48
CA VAL A 140 6.88 20.37 -6.14
C VAL A 140 5.65 20.44 -5.24
N GLY A 141 5.21 21.66 -4.93
CA GLY A 141 4.05 21.91 -4.07
C GLY A 141 4.28 21.53 -2.61
N ASP A 142 3.18 21.43 -1.86
CA ASP A 142 3.18 21.14 -0.43
C ASP A 142 2.16 20.04 -0.04
N TYR A 143 1.57 19.37 -1.04
CA TYR A 143 0.54 18.36 -0.82
C TYR A 143 1.15 17.11 -0.19
N ILE A 144 0.62 16.70 0.96
CA ILE A 144 0.99 15.49 1.68
C ILE A 144 -0.24 14.59 1.75
N THR A 145 -0.05 13.31 1.46
CA THR A 145 -1.07 12.27 1.62
C THR A 145 -0.40 10.93 1.92
N TRP A 146 -1.13 10.03 2.58
CA TRP A 146 -0.80 8.59 2.59
C TRP A 146 -1.53 7.84 1.47
N GLY A 147 -2.24 8.53 0.57
CA GLY A 147 -2.88 7.93 -0.60
C GLY A 147 -1.99 7.96 -1.85
N GLY A 148 -2.66 7.78 -2.99
CA GLY A 148 -2.02 7.65 -4.31
C GLY A 148 -0.98 8.73 -4.61
N GLY A 149 0.20 8.29 -5.03
CA GLY A 149 1.34 9.15 -5.39
C GLY A 149 2.34 9.37 -4.26
N SER A 150 2.02 8.92 -3.03
CA SER A 150 2.86 9.07 -1.85
C SER A 150 2.93 7.82 -0.97
N ASP A 151 1.81 7.12 -0.83
CA ASP A 151 1.63 5.82 -0.17
C ASP A 151 2.88 4.93 -0.11
N SER A 152 3.26 4.35 -1.24
CA SER A 152 4.20 3.23 -1.29
C SER A 152 5.66 3.64 -1.02
N TYR A 153 5.98 4.94 -1.07
CA TYR A 153 7.24 5.45 -0.53
C TYR A 153 7.33 5.21 0.98
N PHE A 154 6.29 5.59 1.73
CA PHE A 154 6.24 5.37 3.16
C PHE A 154 6.24 3.87 3.47
N GLU A 155 5.51 3.09 2.68
CA GLU A 155 5.47 1.65 2.79
C GLU A 155 6.88 1.02 2.71
N TYR A 156 7.66 1.43 1.70
CA TYR A 156 8.95 0.82 1.42
C TYR A 156 10.03 1.22 2.43
N LEU A 157 9.90 2.34 3.14
CA LEU A 157 10.86 2.73 4.17
C LEU A 157 11.00 1.65 5.24
N ILE A 158 9.88 1.15 5.76
CA ILE A 158 9.91 0.11 6.80
C ILE A 158 10.09 -1.29 6.22
N LYS A 159 9.52 -1.56 5.04
CA LYS A 159 9.65 -2.86 4.38
C LYS A 159 11.08 -3.13 3.91
N TYR A 160 11.81 -2.13 3.41
CA TYR A 160 13.21 -2.30 3.03
C TYR A 160 14.12 -2.49 4.24
N GLY A 161 13.84 -1.76 5.33
CA GLY A 161 14.47 -2.01 6.62
C GLY A 161 14.30 -3.46 7.05
N ARG A 162 13.08 -4.01 6.97
CA ARG A 162 12.83 -5.43 7.26
C ARG A 162 13.56 -6.36 6.30
N LEU A 163 13.47 -6.13 4.98
CA LEU A 163 14.04 -7.02 3.97
C LEU A 163 15.57 -7.18 4.12
N THR A 164 16.25 -6.13 4.58
CA THR A 164 17.70 -6.10 4.77
C THR A 164 18.14 -6.36 6.21
N ASN A 165 17.19 -6.52 7.15
CA ASN A 165 17.44 -6.43 8.60
C ASN A 165 18.23 -5.18 9.00
N ASN A 166 18.15 -4.11 8.22
CA ASN A 166 18.86 -2.87 8.46
C ASN A 166 17.91 -1.84 9.08
N ALA A 167 17.97 -1.72 10.41
CA ALA A 167 17.31 -0.65 11.14
C ALA A 167 18.02 0.71 10.99
N SER A 168 18.64 0.97 9.82
CA SER A 168 19.37 2.19 9.51
C SER A 168 18.51 3.43 9.82
N PRO A 169 19.13 4.51 10.36
CA PRO A 169 18.48 5.81 10.48
C PRO A 169 17.88 6.32 9.16
N GLU A 170 18.39 5.86 8.03
CA GLU A 170 17.96 6.33 6.71
C GLU A 170 16.56 5.87 6.35
N TRP A 171 16.15 4.68 6.77
CA TRP A 171 14.87 4.07 6.38
C TRP A 171 13.91 3.98 7.54
N THR A 172 14.30 3.27 8.60
CA THR A 172 13.41 2.97 9.73
C THR A 172 13.16 4.21 10.58
N SER A 173 14.19 5.01 10.89
CA SER A 173 13.98 6.26 11.63
C SER A 173 13.15 7.27 10.83
N ARG A 174 13.33 7.32 9.51
CA ARG A 174 12.53 8.20 8.64
C ARG A 174 11.06 7.79 8.62
N TRP A 175 10.78 6.50 8.56
CA TRP A 175 9.42 5.98 8.69
C TRP A 175 8.81 6.33 10.06
N LEU A 176 9.56 6.17 11.15
CA LEU A 176 9.10 6.54 12.49
C LEU A 176 8.75 8.03 12.57
N THR A 177 9.58 8.91 12.01
CA THR A 177 9.28 10.35 11.94
C THR A 177 8.03 10.63 11.11
N ALA A 178 7.85 9.97 9.97
CA ALA A 178 6.65 10.11 9.15
C ALA A 178 5.39 9.71 9.92
N VAL A 179 5.44 8.60 10.68
CA VAL A 179 4.33 8.13 11.52
C VAL A 179 4.04 9.09 12.67
N ASP A 180 5.07 9.52 13.42
CA ASP A 180 4.92 10.45 14.54
C ASP A 180 4.33 11.81 14.08
N SER A 181 4.79 12.32 12.94
CA SER A 181 4.22 13.51 12.29
C SER A 181 2.79 13.28 11.80
N SER A 182 2.50 12.12 11.22
CA SER A 182 1.14 11.79 10.77
C SER A 182 0.16 11.75 11.94
N ILE A 183 0.56 11.18 13.08
CA ILE A 183 -0.24 11.19 14.31
C ILE A 183 -0.45 12.62 14.83
N SER A 184 0.59 13.45 14.77
CA SER A 184 0.55 14.81 15.32
C SER A 184 -0.23 15.80 14.45
N TYR A 185 -0.16 15.64 13.14
CA TYR A 185 -0.64 16.65 12.19
C TYR A 185 -1.78 16.19 11.29
N LEU A 186 -1.93 14.88 11.01
CA LEU A 186 -2.88 14.37 10.01
C LEU A 186 -4.02 13.53 10.62
N ALA A 187 -3.79 12.94 11.80
CA ALA A 187 -4.69 11.95 12.39
C ALA A 187 -5.77 12.62 13.24
N HIS A 188 -6.99 12.71 12.72
CA HIS A 188 -8.12 13.38 13.39
C HIS A 188 -9.23 12.39 13.70
N VAL A 189 -9.80 12.51 14.90
CA VAL A 189 -11.02 11.78 15.28
C VAL A 189 -12.22 12.45 14.63
N ALA A 190 -13.11 11.67 14.03
CA ALA A 190 -14.36 12.17 13.48
C ALA A 190 -15.27 12.70 14.61
N VAL A 191 -15.79 13.92 14.45
CA VAL A 191 -16.63 14.59 15.47
C VAL A 191 -18.07 14.80 14.99
N ASN A 192 -19.03 14.94 15.91
CA ASN A 192 -20.44 15.16 15.57
C ASN A 192 -21.06 14.04 14.70
N THR A 193 -20.68 12.80 14.97
CA THR A 193 -21.23 11.60 14.34
C THR A 193 -21.70 10.60 15.39
N SER A 194 -22.59 9.70 14.98
CA SER A 194 -23.17 8.63 15.82
C SER A 194 -22.22 7.45 16.00
N VAL A 195 -21.12 7.38 15.23
CA VAL A 195 -20.08 6.34 15.36
C VAL A 195 -18.90 6.91 16.14
N PRO A 196 -18.72 6.54 17.43
CA PRO A 196 -17.68 7.13 18.27
C PRO A 196 -16.28 6.67 17.86
N ASP A 197 -15.27 7.49 18.21
CA ASP A 197 -13.83 7.16 18.23
C ASP A 197 -13.18 6.75 16.90
N LEU A 198 -13.82 6.99 15.75
CA LEU A 198 -13.24 6.78 14.43
C LEU A 198 -12.05 7.73 14.19
N LEU A 199 -10.86 7.15 14.02
CA LEU A 199 -9.65 7.89 13.69
C LEU A 199 -9.37 7.77 12.20
N TYR A 200 -9.40 8.89 11.50
CA TYR A 200 -9.02 8.97 10.09
C TYR A 200 -7.72 9.71 9.91
N LEU A 201 -7.06 9.44 8.79
CA LEU A 201 -5.86 10.16 8.36
C LEU A 201 -6.25 11.08 7.20
N GLY A 202 -6.10 12.39 7.41
CA GLY A 202 -6.36 13.41 6.39
C GLY A 202 -5.14 13.67 5.51
N ASP A 203 -5.38 14.30 4.37
CA ASP A 203 -4.33 14.91 3.56
C ASP A 203 -3.95 16.28 4.12
N TYR A 204 -2.90 16.90 3.59
CA TYR A 204 -2.46 18.23 4.01
C TYR A 204 -1.98 19.07 2.83
N THR A 205 -2.36 20.35 2.81
CA THR A 205 -1.85 21.36 1.87
C THR A 205 -2.28 22.74 2.35
N GLY A 206 -1.50 23.78 2.03
CA GLY A 206 -1.79 25.15 2.39
C GLY A 206 -1.79 25.40 3.90
N GLY A 207 -0.97 24.66 4.66
CA GLY A 207 -0.83 24.83 6.10
C GLY A 207 -1.90 24.16 6.96
N LYS A 208 -2.76 23.31 6.40
CA LYS A 208 -3.90 22.71 7.12
C LYS A 208 -4.28 21.32 6.60
N VAL A 209 -4.97 20.56 7.44
CA VAL A 209 -5.49 19.23 7.13
C VAL A 209 -6.71 19.34 6.24
N ARG A 210 -6.72 18.57 5.15
CA ARG A 210 -7.88 18.29 4.30
C ARG A 210 -8.50 16.98 4.77
N HIS A 211 -9.74 17.01 5.27
CA HIS A 211 -10.41 15.83 5.84
C HIS A 211 -10.98 14.88 4.77
N ILE A 212 -10.13 14.48 3.84
CA ILE A 212 -10.38 13.42 2.88
C ILE A 212 -9.40 12.28 3.13
N SER A 213 -9.80 11.09 2.76
CA SER A 213 -8.95 9.92 2.68
C SER A 213 -9.41 9.04 1.52
N SER A 214 -8.65 8.01 1.17
CA SER A 214 -8.93 7.19 0.00
C SER A 214 -8.83 5.70 0.33
N HIS A 215 -9.41 4.88 -0.54
CA HIS A 215 -9.22 3.44 -0.49
C HIS A 215 -7.73 3.09 -0.56
N LEU A 216 -6.98 3.75 -1.46
CA LEU A 216 -5.51 3.64 -1.54
C LEU A 216 -4.84 3.91 -0.19
N ALA A 217 -5.22 4.98 0.51
CA ALA A 217 -4.61 5.33 1.79
C ALA A 217 -4.78 4.23 2.85
N CYS A 218 -5.84 3.42 2.77
CA CYS A 218 -6.14 2.42 3.80
C CYS A 218 -5.07 1.35 4.02
N PHE A 219 -4.04 1.24 3.17
CA PHE A 219 -2.86 0.38 3.41
C PHE A 219 -2.09 0.81 4.69
N HIS A 220 -2.18 2.10 5.07
CA HIS A 220 -1.41 2.66 6.19
C HIS A 220 -1.65 1.90 7.50
N GLY A 221 -2.83 1.34 7.71
CA GLY A 221 -3.17 0.59 8.91
C GLY A 221 -2.29 -0.64 9.09
N GLY A 222 -2.19 -1.47 8.04
CA GLY A 222 -1.33 -2.65 7.99
C GLY A 222 0.14 -2.27 8.05
N ASN A 223 0.55 -1.21 7.36
CA ASN A 223 1.92 -0.70 7.39
C ASN A 223 2.35 -0.27 8.81
N TRP A 224 1.50 0.47 9.53
CA TRP A 224 1.77 0.92 10.90
C TRP A 224 1.77 -0.25 11.88
N ILE A 225 0.86 -1.21 11.73
CA ILE A 225 0.87 -2.44 12.53
C ILE A 225 2.19 -3.19 12.32
N MET A 226 2.61 -3.42 11.08
CA MET A 226 3.86 -4.10 10.75
C MET A 226 5.06 -3.37 11.36
N GLY A 227 5.21 -2.07 11.10
CA GLY A 227 6.36 -1.30 11.58
C GLY A 227 6.37 -1.11 13.10
N GLY A 228 5.20 -0.97 13.73
CA GLY A 228 5.06 -0.93 15.18
C GLY A 228 5.50 -2.25 15.83
N ARG A 229 5.11 -3.40 15.27
CA ARG A 229 5.57 -4.72 15.75
C ARG A 229 7.07 -4.90 15.55
N LEU A 230 7.56 -4.57 14.36
CA LEU A 230 8.97 -4.68 14.01
C LEU A 230 9.86 -3.85 14.96
N THR A 231 9.45 -2.63 15.28
CA THR A 231 10.22 -1.72 16.16
C THR A 231 9.91 -1.87 17.66
N GLY A 232 8.98 -2.74 18.03
CA GLY A 232 8.53 -2.93 19.41
C GLY A 232 7.82 -1.70 19.99
N ASN A 233 7.01 -1.02 19.19
CA ASN A 233 6.25 0.18 19.55
C ASN A 233 4.73 -0.05 19.45
N ASP A 234 4.11 -0.44 20.56
CA ASP A 234 2.67 -0.74 20.57
C ASP A 234 1.78 0.47 20.40
N THR A 235 2.27 1.66 20.74
CA THR A 235 1.50 2.89 20.49
C THR A 235 1.19 2.99 18.99
N ILE A 236 2.18 2.75 18.13
CA ILE A 236 1.98 2.73 16.67
C ILE A 236 1.04 1.59 16.26
N VAL A 237 1.18 0.39 16.85
CA VAL A 237 0.27 -0.73 16.57
C VAL A 237 -1.17 -0.36 16.88
N GLN A 238 -1.44 0.27 18.03
CA GLN A 238 -2.80 0.69 18.41
C GLN A 238 -3.36 1.75 17.47
N TYR A 239 -2.55 2.71 17.05
CA TYR A 239 -2.95 3.67 16.01
C TYR A 239 -3.29 2.96 14.69
N GLY A 240 -2.46 2.02 14.25
CA GLY A 240 -2.70 1.20 13.07
C GLY A 240 -4.02 0.42 13.16
N LEU A 241 -4.34 -0.20 14.30
CA LEU A 241 -5.61 -0.91 14.50
C LEU A 241 -6.83 0.03 14.43
N ARG A 242 -6.73 1.25 14.98
CA ARG A 242 -7.79 2.26 14.87
C ARG A 242 -8.01 2.71 13.43
N LEU A 243 -6.92 2.87 12.67
CA LEU A 243 -6.95 3.21 11.25
C LEU A 243 -7.60 2.07 10.42
N VAL A 244 -7.28 0.81 10.72
CA VAL A 244 -7.97 -0.37 10.11
C VAL A 244 -9.47 -0.33 10.40
N ASP A 245 -9.86 -0.04 11.64
CA ASP A 245 -11.27 0.02 12.04
C ASP A 245 -12.02 1.16 11.31
N ALA A 246 -11.37 2.33 11.13
CA ALA A 246 -11.95 3.45 10.40
C ALA A 246 -12.09 3.17 8.88
N CYS A 247 -11.09 2.55 8.27
CA CYS A 247 -11.17 2.10 6.87
C CYS A 247 -12.25 1.03 6.68
N TRP A 248 -12.38 0.06 7.59
CA TRP A 248 -13.45 -0.93 7.54
C TRP A 248 -14.84 -0.31 7.70
N ASN A 249 -14.97 0.73 8.53
CA ASN A 249 -16.24 1.47 8.64
C ASN A 249 -16.71 2.03 7.28
N SER A 250 -15.78 2.39 6.39
CA SER A 250 -16.13 2.80 5.03
C SER A 250 -16.77 1.69 4.19
N TYR A 251 -16.43 0.43 4.44
CA TYR A 251 -17.06 -0.74 3.83
C TYR A 251 -18.42 -1.03 4.47
N GLU A 252 -18.44 -1.10 5.80
CA GLU A 252 -19.61 -1.60 6.55
C GLU A 252 -20.86 -0.73 6.37
N LYS A 253 -20.70 0.57 6.12
CA LYS A 253 -21.82 1.52 6.06
C LYS A 253 -22.32 1.85 4.65
N THR A 254 -21.70 1.31 3.60
CA THR A 254 -22.25 1.44 2.24
C THR A 254 -23.27 0.35 1.95
N THR A 255 -24.14 0.59 0.96
CA THR A 255 -25.18 -0.37 0.55
C THR A 255 -24.59 -1.70 0.08
N THR A 256 -23.43 -1.67 -0.56
CA THR A 256 -22.79 -2.87 -1.11
C THR A 256 -21.87 -3.58 -0.11
N GLY A 257 -21.58 -3.00 1.06
CA GLY A 257 -20.55 -3.54 1.95
C GLY A 257 -19.12 -3.33 1.42
N ILE A 258 -18.94 -2.40 0.48
CA ILE A 258 -17.66 -2.09 -0.18
C ILE A 258 -17.39 -0.58 -0.03
N GLY A 259 -16.17 -0.20 0.34
CA GLY A 259 -15.80 1.20 0.53
C GLY A 259 -15.63 1.96 -0.79
N PRO A 260 -15.89 3.28 -0.80
CA PRO A 260 -15.68 4.13 -1.97
C PRO A 260 -14.18 4.38 -2.23
N GLU A 261 -13.83 4.82 -3.44
CA GLU A 261 -12.46 5.22 -3.77
C GLU A 261 -11.96 6.38 -2.91
N VAL A 262 -12.80 7.40 -2.67
CA VAL A 262 -12.46 8.55 -1.83
C VAL A 262 -13.62 8.86 -0.90
N PHE A 263 -13.31 9.09 0.37
CA PHE A 263 -14.27 9.48 1.39
C PHE A 263 -13.76 10.66 2.21
N ALA A 264 -14.68 11.31 2.90
CA ALA A 264 -14.41 12.49 3.70
C ALA A 264 -15.09 12.39 5.06
N TYR A 265 -14.56 13.16 6.02
CA TYR A 265 -15.04 13.20 7.39
C TYR A 265 -14.95 14.63 7.94
N ILE A 266 -15.44 14.85 9.16
CA ILE A 266 -15.35 16.15 9.84
C ILE A 266 -14.44 15.96 11.05
N GLY A 267 -13.32 16.68 11.05
CA GLY A 267 -12.37 16.72 12.14
C GLY A 267 -12.72 17.77 13.21
N PRO A 268 -11.97 17.79 14.33
CA PRO A 268 -12.17 18.78 15.39
C PRO A 268 -11.91 20.23 14.93
N ASP A 269 -11.10 20.41 13.88
CA ASP A 269 -10.72 21.67 13.24
C ASP A 269 -11.61 22.04 12.05
N GLY A 270 -12.62 21.22 11.72
CA GLY A 270 -13.67 21.56 10.77
C GLY A 270 -13.93 20.51 9.70
N ASN A 271 -14.50 20.95 8.59
CA ASN A 271 -14.93 20.08 7.47
C ASN A 271 -14.27 20.48 6.14
N TRP A 272 -13.08 21.10 6.20
CA TRP A 272 -12.42 21.53 4.98
C TRP A 272 -11.91 20.32 4.18
N THR A 273 -12.47 20.15 2.97
CA THR A 273 -12.13 19.05 2.06
C THR A 273 -11.74 19.54 0.66
N GLY A 274 -11.65 20.86 0.47
CA GLY A 274 -11.50 21.49 -0.85
C GLY A 274 -12.80 21.61 -1.64
N SER A 275 -13.90 21.03 -1.16
CA SER A 275 -15.25 21.16 -1.73
C SER A 275 -16.30 21.29 -0.63
N THR A 276 -17.47 21.84 -0.95
CA THR A 276 -18.58 21.94 0.01
C THR A 276 -19.42 20.66 -0.02
N PRO A 277 -19.56 19.92 1.11
CA PRO A 277 -20.45 18.75 1.16
C PRO A 277 -21.92 19.13 0.98
N SER A 278 -22.69 18.26 0.35
CA SER A 278 -24.13 18.42 0.22
C SER A 278 -24.85 18.17 1.55
N ALA A 279 -26.12 18.57 1.65
CA ALA A 279 -26.95 18.27 2.83
C ALA A 279 -27.08 16.75 3.07
N SER A 280 -27.17 15.95 2.00
CA SER A 280 -27.19 14.48 2.08
C SER A 280 -25.86 13.90 2.56
N ASP A 281 -24.74 14.50 2.19
CA ASP A 281 -23.42 14.06 2.66
C ASP A 281 -23.29 14.28 4.17
N ILE A 282 -23.72 15.44 4.66
CA ILE A 282 -23.72 15.76 6.09
C ILE A 282 -24.64 14.82 6.87
N GLU A 283 -25.81 14.49 6.33
CA GLU A 283 -26.72 13.56 6.98
C GLU A 283 -26.14 12.14 7.02
N PHE A 284 -25.56 11.67 5.91
CA PHE A 284 -24.88 10.39 5.86
C PHE A 284 -23.69 10.35 6.84
N TYR A 285 -22.91 11.42 6.92
CA TYR A 285 -21.80 11.58 7.86
C TYR A 285 -22.25 11.48 9.33
N ARG A 286 -23.30 12.20 9.72
CA ARG A 286 -23.81 12.19 11.11
C ARG A 286 -24.20 10.79 11.57
N LYS A 287 -24.65 9.94 10.64
CA LYS A 287 -25.03 8.56 10.92
C LYS A 287 -23.84 7.60 10.90
N ASN A 288 -22.89 7.79 9.97
CA ASN A 288 -21.91 6.76 9.61
C ASN A 288 -20.44 7.14 9.86
N GLY A 289 -20.15 8.41 10.15
CA GLY A 289 -18.80 8.89 10.48
C GLY A 289 -17.90 9.18 9.28
N PHE A 290 -18.41 9.02 8.06
CA PHE A 290 -17.78 9.48 6.81
C PHE A 290 -18.88 9.77 5.79
N TYR A 291 -18.53 10.35 4.65
CA TYR A 291 -19.37 10.40 3.44
C TYR A 291 -18.51 10.20 2.18
N VAL A 292 -19.13 9.80 1.07
CA VAL A 292 -18.43 9.61 -0.21
C VAL A 292 -18.02 10.98 -0.77
N TYR A 293 -16.73 11.18 -0.99
CA TYR A 293 -16.22 12.45 -1.49
C TYR A 293 -16.51 12.63 -2.99
N GLY A 294 -16.81 13.86 -3.43
CA GLY A 294 -16.99 14.16 -4.86
C GLY A 294 -18.16 13.44 -5.54
N GLY A 295 -19.10 12.89 -4.77
CA GLY A 295 -20.29 12.21 -5.30
C GLY A 295 -19.93 11.01 -6.19
N SER A 296 -20.57 10.90 -7.35
CA SER A 296 -20.38 9.76 -8.26
C SER A 296 -18.97 9.66 -8.86
N ASN A 297 -18.15 10.71 -8.78
CA ASN A 297 -16.79 10.70 -9.33
C ASN A 297 -15.83 9.80 -8.55
N TYR A 298 -16.06 9.58 -7.25
CA TYR A 298 -15.23 8.73 -6.40
C TYR A 298 -16.02 7.69 -5.60
N ALA A 299 -17.29 7.47 -5.98
CA ALA A 299 -18.12 6.42 -5.39
C ALA A 299 -17.77 5.01 -5.90
N TYR A 300 -16.88 4.90 -6.88
CA TYR A 300 -16.55 3.64 -7.52
C TYR A 300 -15.65 2.76 -6.64
N TYR A 301 -15.56 1.49 -7.03
CA TYR A 301 -14.60 0.52 -6.51
C TYR A 301 -14.04 -0.31 -7.67
N ILE A 302 -12.72 -0.33 -7.82
CA ILE A 302 -12.03 -1.02 -8.93
C ILE A 302 -11.31 -2.31 -8.49
N LEU A 303 -11.85 -3.02 -7.49
CA LEU A 303 -11.25 -4.25 -6.94
C LEU A 303 -9.95 -4.04 -6.17
N ARG A 304 -9.78 -2.85 -5.57
CA ARG A 304 -8.58 -2.51 -4.82
C ARG A 304 -8.43 -3.34 -3.53
N PRO A 305 -7.20 -3.63 -3.09
CA PRO A 305 -6.92 -4.52 -1.96
C PRO A 305 -6.81 -3.84 -0.59
N GLU A 306 -6.52 -2.54 -0.50
CA GLU A 306 -5.77 -1.98 0.65
C GLU A 306 -6.51 -2.07 2.00
N VAL A 307 -7.85 -1.98 2.00
CA VAL A 307 -8.66 -2.21 3.21
C VAL A 307 -8.51 -3.66 3.71
N LEU A 308 -8.53 -4.63 2.80
CA LEU A 308 -8.40 -6.04 3.13
C LEU A 308 -6.95 -6.48 3.36
N GLU A 309 -5.96 -5.79 2.77
CA GLU A 309 -4.55 -5.89 3.15
C GLU A 309 -4.36 -5.48 4.62
N SER A 310 -4.79 -4.28 4.99
CA SER A 310 -4.67 -3.78 6.37
C SER A 310 -5.40 -4.67 7.37
N ASN A 311 -6.57 -5.20 6.98
CA ASN A 311 -7.30 -6.19 7.75
C ASN A 311 -6.51 -7.51 7.93
N PHE A 312 -5.80 -7.98 6.89
CA PHE A 312 -4.90 -9.13 6.97
C PHE A 312 -3.74 -8.89 7.96
N TYR A 313 -3.06 -7.75 7.91
CA TYR A 313 -2.01 -7.42 8.87
C TYR A 313 -2.53 -7.34 10.30
N ALA A 314 -3.73 -6.77 10.50
CA ALA A 314 -4.38 -6.73 11.80
C ALA A 314 -4.71 -8.14 12.33
N TRP A 315 -5.24 -9.03 11.47
CA TRP A 315 -5.45 -10.44 11.79
C TRP A 315 -4.14 -11.12 12.21
N ARG A 316 -3.07 -11.00 11.43
CA ARG A 316 -1.77 -11.61 11.75
C ARG A 316 -1.15 -11.08 13.04
N ALA A 317 -1.33 -9.80 13.33
CA ALA A 317 -0.75 -9.19 14.53
C ALA A 317 -1.54 -9.52 15.82
N THR A 318 -2.85 -9.74 15.71
CA THR A 318 -3.76 -9.75 16.87
C THR A 318 -4.59 -11.01 17.03
N GLY A 319 -4.67 -11.91 16.05
CA GLY A 319 -5.52 -13.11 16.11
C GLY A 319 -6.99 -12.86 16.46
N ASP A 320 -7.45 -11.60 16.39
CA ASP A 320 -8.81 -11.21 16.76
C ASP A 320 -9.76 -11.60 15.62
N ILE A 321 -10.71 -12.48 15.95
CA ILE A 321 -11.64 -13.06 14.98
C ILE A 321 -12.47 -12.02 14.26
N LYS A 322 -12.60 -10.78 14.79
CA LYS A 322 -13.28 -9.72 14.06
C LYS A 322 -12.65 -9.47 12.69
N TYR A 323 -11.32 -9.51 12.56
CA TYR A 323 -10.63 -9.28 11.29
C TYR A 323 -10.86 -10.43 10.31
N PHE A 324 -10.94 -11.67 10.80
CA PHE A 324 -11.36 -12.81 9.98
C PHE A 324 -12.79 -12.63 9.45
N SER A 325 -13.74 -12.27 10.34
CA SER A 325 -15.13 -12.03 9.95
C SER A 325 -15.29 -10.90 8.94
N ARG A 326 -14.45 -9.87 9.01
CA ARG A 326 -14.39 -8.80 8.02
C ARG A 326 -13.94 -9.29 6.65
N ALA A 327 -12.91 -10.15 6.59
CA ALA A 327 -12.48 -10.74 5.33
C ALA A 327 -13.59 -11.60 4.70
N VAL A 328 -14.37 -12.33 5.51
CA VAL A 328 -15.55 -13.07 5.05
C VAL A 328 -16.59 -12.11 4.45
N ALA A 329 -16.98 -11.06 5.19
CA ALA A 329 -17.97 -10.09 4.73
C ALA A 329 -17.54 -9.33 3.45
N GLY A 330 -16.26 -8.98 3.35
CA GLY A 330 -15.69 -8.35 2.15
C GLY A 330 -15.76 -9.29 0.95
N LEU A 331 -15.39 -10.56 1.12
CA LEU A 331 -15.48 -11.58 0.09
C LEU A 331 -16.94 -11.81 -0.37
N GLU A 332 -17.89 -11.88 0.56
CA GLU A 332 -19.32 -11.99 0.23
C GLU A 332 -19.82 -10.79 -0.58
N SER A 333 -19.39 -9.59 -0.22
CA SER A 333 -19.74 -8.35 -0.93
C SER A 333 -19.17 -8.34 -2.35
N ILE A 334 -17.90 -8.70 -2.53
CA ILE A 334 -17.27 -8.84 -3.85
C ILE A 334 -18.01 -9.88 -4.69
N LYS A 335 -18.33 -11.06 -4.14
CA LYS A 335 -19.08 -12.10 -4.88
C LYS A 335 -20.43 -11.61 -5.36
N LYS A 336 -21.12 -10.83 -4.53
CA LYS A 336 -22.48 -10.37 -4.80
C LYS A 336 -22.51 -9.23 -5.82
N TYR A 337 -21.61 -8.25 -5.67
CA TYR A 337 -21.71 -7.00 -6.41
C TYR A 337 -20.68 -6.87 -7.54
N CYS A 338 -19.59 -7.64 -7.53
CA CYS A 338 -18.50 -7.53 -8.50
C CYS A 338 -18.43 -8.71 -9.50
N ARG A 339 -19.55 -9.38 -9.78
CA ARG A 339 -19.63 -10.50 -10.73
C ARG A 339 -20.59 -10.22 -11.89
N PRO A 340 -20.12 -9.74 -13.05
CA PRO A 340 -20.96 -9.45 -14.22
C PRO A 340 -21.41 -10.70 -15.00
N GLY A 341 -21.04 -11.90 -14.56
CA GLY A 341 -21.38 -13.18 -15.19
C GLY A 341 -20.14 -14.04 -15.44
N VAL A 342 -19.10 -13.46 -16.06
CA VAL A 342 -17.77 -14.09 -16.23
C VAL A 342 -16.72 -13.22 -15.56
N GLY A 343 -15.80 -13.84 -14.83
CA GLY A 343 -14.74 -13.13 -14.11
C GLY A 343 -15.26 -12.29 -12.94
N VAL A 344 -14.55 -11.18 -12.68
CA VAL A 344 -14.85 -10.19 -11.64
C VAL A 344 -14.65 -8.79 -12.22
N ASP A 345 -15.41 -7.81 -11.74
CA ASP A 345 -15.34 -6.44 -12.24
C ASP A 345 -15.63 -5.43 -11.14
N GLY A 346 -15.00 -4.26 -11.22
CA GLY A 346 -15.32 -3.14 -10.35
C GLY A 346 -16.76 -2.65 -10.54
N ILE A 347 -17.23 -1.83 -9.61
CA ILE A 347 -18.55 -1.19 -9.66
C ILE A 347 -18.43 0.32 -9.68
N LYS A 348 -19.41 1.00 -10.29
CA LYS A 348 -19.40 2.46 -10.50
C LYS A 348 -19.80 3.28 -9.28
N ASP A 349 -20.60 2.70 -8.39
CA ASP A 349 -21.10 3.37 -7.19
C ASP A 349 -21.43 2.34 -6.09
N VAL A 350 -20.65 2.35 -5.01
CA VAL A 350 -20.83 1.45 -3.85
C VAL A 350 -22.08 1.74 -3.02
N ARG A 351 -22.77 2.86 -3.27
CA ARG A 351 -24.00 3.22 -2.57
C ARG A 351 -25.23 2.58 -3.21
N LEU A 352 -25.10 1.97 -4.38
CA LEU A 352 -26.21 1.42 -5.16
C LEU A 352 -26.16 -0.10 -5.21
N ALA A 353 -27.23 -0.77 -4.79
CA ALA A 353 -27.33 -2.23 -4.85
C ALA A 353 -27.33 -2.78 -6.30
N ASN A 354 -27.78 -1.96 -7.26
CA ASN A 354 -27.81 -2.25 -8.69
C ASN A 354 -26.78 -1.42 -9.47
N SER A 355 -25.61 -1.22 -8.89
CA SER A 355 -24.50 -0.49 -9.51
C SER A 355 -24.08 -1.09 -10.85
N GLY A 356 -23.74 -0.25 -11.81
CA GLY A 356 -23.15 -0.71 -13.08
C GLY A 356 -21.69 -1.12 -12.89
N TYR A 357 -21.21 -2.01 -13.77
CA TYR A 357 -19.82 -2.46 -13.78
C TYR A 357 -18.88 -1.49 -14.50
N GLN A 358 -17.60 -1.51 -14.15
CA GLN A 358 -16.56 -0.72 -14.80
C GLN A 358 -16.17 -1.26 -16.18
N ASN A 359 -16.46 -2.53 -16.47
CA ASN A 359 -16.01 -3.27 -17.65
C ASN A 359 -14.48 -3.38 -17.70
N HIS A 360 -13.85 -3.59 -16.53
CA HIS A 360 -12.40 -3.65 -16.39
C HIS A 360 -11.97 -4.46 -15.16
N THR A 361 -11.04 -5.38 -15.34
CA THR A 361 -10.41 -6.14 -14.25
C THR A 361 -8.93 -5.83 -14.20
N GLU A 362 -8.50 -5.18 -13.14
CA GLU A 362 -7.08 -4.88 -12.91
C GLU A 362 -6.28 -6.11 -12.49
N SER A 363 -4.99 -6.14 -12.82
CA SER A 363 -4.11 -7.27 -12.46
C SER A 363 -3.98 -7.48 -10.95
N PHE A 364 -4.06 -6.40 -10.17
CA PHE A 364 -3.99 -6.45 -8.71
C PHE A 364 -5.17 -7.20 -8.08
N PHE A 365 -6.26 -7.46 -8.80
CA PHE A 365 -7.27 -8.40 -8.30
C PHE A 365 -6.62 -9.76 -7.99
N PHE A 366 -5.80 -10.26 -8.91
CA PHE A 366 -5.13 -11.55 -8.79
C PHE A 366 -3.90 -11.47 -7.89
N ALA A 367 -3.11 -10.41 -8.03
CA ALA A 367 -1.89 -10.26 -7.25
C ALA A 367 -2.21 -9.94 -5.79
N GLU A 368 -3.19 -9.11 -5.49
CA GLU A 368 -3.34 -8.53 -4.17
C GLU A 368 -4.64 -8.93 -3.49
N LEU A 369 -5.79 -8.54 -4.04
CA LEU A 369 -7.07 -8.70 -3.36
C LEU A 369 -7.36 -10.17 -3.08
N ALA A 370 -7.26 -11.03 -4.11
CA ALA A 370 -7.45 -12.47 -3.96
C ALA A 370 -6.42 -13.08 -2.99
N LYS A 371 -5.18 -12.58 -3.00
CA LYS A 371 -4.08 -13.09 -2.17
C LYS A 371 -4.27 -12.75 -0.70
N TYR A 372 -4.55 -11.50 -0.35
CA TYR A 372 -4.75 -11.12 1.06
C TYR A 372 -6.00 -11.75 1.67
N ILE A 373 -7.09 -11.89 0.89
CA ILE A 373 -8.25 -12.67 1.31
C ILE A 373 -7.84 -14.13 1.57
N TYR A 374 -7.14 -14.76 0.62
CA TYR A 374 -6.69 -16.14 0.76
C TYR A 374 -5.80 -16.34 1.99
N LEU A 375 -4.77 -15.51 2.14
CA LEU A 375 -3.80 -15.61 3.24
C LEU A 375 -4.45 -15.35 4.61
N THR A 376 -5.55 -14.60 4.67
CA THR A 376 -6.33 -14.45 5.91
C THR A 376 -6.92 -15.79 6.38
N PHE A 377 -7.32 -16.65 5.44
CA PHE A 377 -7.91 -17.97 5.71
C PHE A 377 -6.88 -19.11 5.75
N ASP A 378 -5.70 -18.91 5.16
CA ASP A 378 -4.63 -19.91 5.14
C ASP A 378 -3.80 -19.93 6.43
N ASP A 379 -3.10 -21.05 6.62
CA ASP A 379 -2.15 -21.27 7.71
C ASP A 379 -1.07 -20.15 7.72
N PRO A 380 -0.94 -19.38 8.84
CA PRO A 380 0.07 -18.33 8.97
C PRO A 380 1.51 -18.79 8.77
N GLU A 381 1.82 -20.06 9.01
CA GLU A 381 3.20 -20.56 8.92
C GLU A 381 3.74 -20.67 7.49
N LYS A 382 2.84 -20.76 6.48
CA LYS A 382 3.24 -20.89 5.06
C LYS A 382 3.82 -19.59 4.48
N PHE A 383 3.19 -18.45 4.79
CA PHE A 383 3.62 -17.12 4.36
C PHE A 383 3.71 -16.19 5.57
N SER A 384 4.55 -16.58 6.53
CA SER A 384 4.81 -15.76 7.72
C SER A 384 5.48 -14.45 7.34
N LEU A 385 5.03 -13.36 7.97
CA LEU A 385 5.63 -12.02 7.85
C LEU A 385 7.03 -11.95 8.48
N ASP A 386 7.46 -12.99 9.21
CA ASP A 386 8.83 -13.16 9.68
C ASP A 386 9.75 -13.74 8.61
N LYS A 387 9.22 -14.35 7.55
CA LYS A 387 10.02 -14.96 6.46
C LYS A 387 9.89 -14.20 5.15
N TYR A 388 8.81 -13.43 4.97
CA TYR A 388 8.51 -12.73 3.74
C TYR A 388 8.21 -11.26 3.96
N VAL A 389 8.68 -10.42 3.04
CA VAL A 389 8.25 -9.02 2.89
C VAL A 389 7.50 -8.90 1.58
N PHE A 390 6.23 -8.52 1.63
CA PHE A 390 5.41 -8.29 0.45
C PHE A 390 5.78 -6.95 -0.17
N ASN A 391 6.03 -6.89 -1.48
CA ASN A 391 6.12 -5.62 -2.19
C ASN A 391 4.73 -4.92 -2.25
N THR A 392 4.64 -3.73 -2.84
CA THR A 392 3.37 -2.96 -2.89
C THR A 392 2.30 -3.57 -3.80
N GLU A 393 2.63 -4.61 -4.57
CA GLU A 393 1.69 -5.40 -5.41
C GLU A 393 1.52 -6.83 -4.81
N ALA A 394 1.70 -6.94 -3.49
CA ALA A 394 1.60 -8.17 -2.72
C ALA A 394 2.46 -9.35 -3.22
N HIS A 395 3.55 -9.10 -3.93
CA HIS A 395 4.53 -10.13 -4.29
C HIS A 395 5.49 -10.36 -3.12
N PRO A 396 5.49 -11.55 -2.48
CA PRO A 396 6.37 -11.81 -1.34
C PRO A 396 7.81 -12.01 -1.81
N PHE A 397 8.74 -11.36 -1.12
CA PHE A 397 10.16 -11.61 -1.19
C PHE A 397 10.68 -12.29 0.07
N GLU A 398 11.56 -13.27 -0.08
CA GLU A 398 12.23 -13.93 1.03
C GLU A 398 13.11 -12.93 1.77
N ALA A 399 12.88 -12.83 3.08
CA ALA A 399 13.66 -12.01 3.99
C ALA A 399 14.56 -12.90 4.87
N PRO A 400 15.74 -12.42 5.28
CA PRO A 400 16.57 -13.11 6.24
C PRO A 400 15.82 -13.30 7.56
N SER A 401 16.25 -14.29 8.35
CA SER A 401 15.72 -14.54 9.70
C SER A 401 15.67 -13.23 10.50
N PRO A 402 14.58 -12.94 11.22
CA PRO A 402 14.49 -11.73 12.03
C PRO A 402 15.65 -11.61 13.01
N VAL A 403 16.13 -10.39 13.22
CA VAL A 403 17.12 -10.07 14.27
C VAL A 403 16.42 -9.95 15.63
N GLU A 404 17.16 -10.17 16.72
CA GLU A 404 16.63 -10.11 18.09
C GLU A 404 16.09 -8.71 18.46
N SER A 405 16.68 -7.65 17.90
CA SER A 405 16.25 -6.26 18.11
C SER A 405 16.34 -5.48 16.80
N PHE A 406 15.21 -4.92 16.38
CA PHE A 406 15.10 -4.02 15.23
C PHE A 406 14.80 -2.60 15.72
N ARG A 407 15.73 -2.03 16.49
CA ARG A 407 15.64 -0.66 16.98
C ARG A 407 16.71 0.20 16.30
N PRO A 408 16.35 1.32 15.66
CA PRO A 408 17.36 2.19 15.07
C PRO A 408 18.26 2.77 16.18
N PRO A 409 19.59 2.85 15.95
CA PRO A 409 20.54 3.33 16.95
C PRO A 409 20.35 4.83 17.29
N GLN A 410 19.83 5.63 16.36
CA GLN A 410 19.45 7.03 16.53
C GLN A 410 18.17 7.32 15.73
N ARG A 411 17.14 7.88 16.39
CA ARG A 411 15.97 8.46 15.72
C ARG A 411 16.33 9.85 15.19
N ALA A 412 15.68 10.32 14.13
CA ALA A 412 15.85 11.72 13.72
C ALA A 412 15.33 12.65 14.83
N GLU A 413 16.08 13.70 15.18
CA GLU A 413 15.74 14.67 16.23
C GLU A 413 14.64 15.66 15.79
N THR A 414 13.48 15.15 15.33
CA THR A 414 12.33 16.00 14.99
C THR A 414 11.02 15.37 15.50
N GLY A 415 10.26 16.15 16.26
CA GLY A 415 8.99 15.72 16.87
C GLY A 415 9.17 15.13 18.28
N GLY A 416 8.29 15.50 19.22
CA GLY A 416 8.28 14.91 20.55
C GLY A 416 8.01 13.41 20.48
N TYR A 417 8.76 12.63 21.26
CA TYR A 417 8.65 11.17 21.27
C TYR A 417 7.23 10.72 21.65
N LEU A 418 6.61 9.86 20.82
CA LEU A 418 5.49 9.06 21.32
C LEU A 418 6.04 8.10 22.39
N PRO A 419 5.55 8.16 23.65
CA PRO A 419 5.99 7.22 24.67
C PRO A 419 5.64 5.80 24.23
N SER A 420 6.67 4.95 24.13
CA SER A 420 6.48 3.50 23.95
C SER A 420 5.96 2.92 25.27
N LYS A 421 4.74 2.38 25.27
CA LYS A 421 4.36 1.45 26.34
C LYS A 421 4.85 0.06 25.94
N ALA A 422 5.42 -0.68 26.88
CA ALA A 422 5.75 -2.08 26.66
C ALA A 422 4.46 -2.86 26.39
N TRP A 423 4.51 -3.79 25.46
CA TRP A 423 3.34 -4.56 25.09
C TRP A 423 2.87 -5.43 26.25
N THR A 424 1.66 -5.18 26.75
CA THR A 424 1.03 -5.97 27.80
C THR A 424 -0.03 -6.93 27.26
N GLY A 425 -0.37 -6.82 25.97
CA GLY A 425 -1.18 -7.82 25.29
C GLY A 425 -0.39 -9.12 25.21
N LYS A 426 -1.01 -10.27 25.46
CA LYS A 426 -0.38 -11.53 25.05
C LYS A 426 -0.33 -11.55 23.53
N ILE A 427 0.71 -12.13 22.93
CA ILE A 427 0.59 -12.61 21.55
C ILE A 427 -0.55 -13.61 21.66
N PRO A 428 -1.71 -13.35 21.04
CA PRO A 428 -2.65 -14.42 20.89
C PRO A 428 -1.86 -15.52 20.22
N GLN A 429 -1.89 -16.71 20.82
CA GLN A 429 -1.39 -17.89 20.13
C GLN A 429 -1.94 -17.81 18.71
N ILE A 430 -1.06 -18.07 17.73
CA ILE A 430 -1.46 -18.46 16.37
C ILE A 430 -2.77 -19.19 16.53
N SER A 431 -3.84 -18.65 15.93
CA SER A 431 -5.19 -19.16 16.04
C SER A 431 -5.14 -20.67 16.21
N SER A 432 -5.48 -21.17 17.40
CA SER A 432 -5.55 -22.62 17.65
C SER A 432 -6.68 -23.27 16.84
N VAL A 433 -7.47 -22.45 16.13
CA VAL A 433 -8.34 -22.91 15.05
C VAL A 433 -7.43 -23.44 13.97
N VAL A 434 -7.29 -24.76 13.94
CA VAL A 434 -6.85 -25.53 12.77
C VAL A 434 -7.48 -24.84 11.58
N GLY A 435 -6.64 -24.25 10.71
CA GLY A 435 -7.10 -23.63 9.48
C GLY A 435 -8.09 -24.59 8.83
N ILE A 436 -9.21 -24.06 8.32
CA ILE A 436 -10.27 -24.87 7.75
C ILE A 436 -9.58 -25.92 6.86
N SER A 437 -9.83 -27.21 7.15
CA SER A 437 -9.30 -28.38 6.41
C SER A 437 -9.88 -28.45 4.99
N GLN A 438 -9.96 -27.31 4.34
CA GLN A 438 -10.46 -27.11 3.00
C GLN A 438 -9.28 -26.63 2.19
N LYS A 439 -9.06 -27.30 1.07
CA LYS A 439 -8.07 -26.86 0.09
C LYS A 439 -8.51 -25.48 -0.40
N LEU A 440 -7.55 -24.66 -0.87
CA LEU A 440 -7.83 -23.40 -1.54
C LEU A 440 -8.89 -23.55 -2.64
N SER A 441 -8.89 -24.69 -3.33
CA SER A 441 -9.94 -25.07 -4.29
C SER A 441 -11.33 -25.10 -3.69
N ASP A 442 -11.49 -25.49 -2.44
CA ASP A 442 -12.80 -25.68 -1.80
C ASP A 442 -13.36 -24.34 -1.29
N VAL A 443 -12.49 -23.42 -0.85
CA VAL A 443 -12.85 -22.03 -0.53
C VAL A 443 -13.13 -21.25 -1.81
N ILE A 444 -12.34 -21.45 -2.87
CA ILE A 444 -12.58 -20.86 -4.20
C ILE A 444 -13.82 -21.49 -4.85
N GLU A 445 -14.08 -22.79 -4.74
CA GLU A 445 -15.30 -23.42 -5.26
C GLU A 445 -16.51 -22.96 -4.46
N GLN A 446 -16.53 -23.05 -3.12
CA GLN A 446 -17.65 -22.47 -2.35
C GLN A 446 -17.81 -20.95 -2.56
N ALA A 447 -16.75 -20.27 -3.00
CA ALA A 447 -16.79 -18.87 -3.36
C ALA A 447 -17.23 -18.56 -4.80
N PHE A 448 -16.94 -19.46 -5.74
CA PHE A 448 -16.99 -19.18 -7.17
C PHE A 448 -17.66 -20.26 -8.03
N SER A 449 -18.12 -21.39 -7.47
CA SER A 449 -18.85 -22.45 -8.18
C SER A 449 -20.35 -22.16 -8.29
N LEU A 450 -20.72 -21.78 -9.53
CA LEU A 450 -21.92 -22.09 -10.33
C LEU A 450 -23.20 -22.56 -9.64
#